data_AF-A0A8T7J9E6-F1
#
_entry.id   AF-A0A8T7J9E6-F1
#
_cell.length_a   1.000
_cell.length_b   1.000
_cell.length_c   1.000
_cell.angle_alpha   90.00
_cell.angle_beta   90.00
_cell.angle_gamma   90.00
#
_symmetry.space_group_name_H-M   'P 1'
#
loop_
_entity.id
_entity.type
_entity.pdbx_description
1 polymer ?
#
loop_
_entity_poly.entity_id
_entity_poly.type
_entity_poly.pdbx_seq_one_letter_code
_entity_poly.pdbx_strand_id
1 'polypeptide(L)' 'MLSLISNVYAADSAPAPQGADFVSLLFPILLLVVFYFLLIRPQQKRAKEHKALVDQLKVGDSVMTTGG' A
#
# COMPACT_ATOMS: atom_id res chain seq x y z
N MET A 1 33.01 -21.47 14.96
CA MET A 1 33.25 -20.14 14.38
C MET A 1 32.30 -19.96 13.19
N LEU A 2 31.16 -19.34 13.45
CA LEU A 2 30.05 -19.14 12.52
C LEU A 2 30.37 -17.98 11.56
N SER A 3 30.77 -18.27 10.32
CA SER A 3 31.06 -17.25 9.28
C SER A 3 30.35 -17.54 7.96
N LEU A 4 29.05 -17.88 7.98
CA LEU A 4 28.32 -18.29 6.76
C LEU A 4 26.95 -17.61 6.56
N ILE A 5 26.63 -16.48 7.21
CA ILE A 5 25.24 -15.93 7.15
C ILE A 5 25.16 -14.40 6.87
N SER A 6 26.12 -13.75 6.21
CA SER A 6 25.91 -12.32 5.89
C SER A 6 26.54 -11.85 4.58
N ASN A 7 26.36 -12.61 3.50
CA ASN A 7 26.26 -11.96 2.19
C ASN A 7 24.77 -11.74 1.90
N VAL A 8 24.19 -10.71 2.54
CA VAL A 8 22.98 -10.10 2.00
C VAL A 8 23.43 -9.41 0.72
N TYR A 9 23.17 -10.08 -0.40
CA TYR A 9 22.91 -9.47 -1.69
C TYR A 9 21.81 -8.40 -1.52
N ALA A 10 22.18 -7.25 -0.94
CA ALA A 10 21.68 -5.98 -1.40
C ALA A 10 22.15 -5.86 -2.85
N ALA A 11 21.22 -5.53 -3.74
CA ALA A 11 21.39 -5.48 -5.18
C ALA A 11 22.81 -5.05 -5.58
N ASP A 12 23.45 -5.92 -6.38
CA ASP A 12 24.74 -5.69 -7.02
C ASP A 12 24.79 -4.26 -7.58
N SER A 13 25.47 -3.39 -6.85
CA SER A 13 25.67 -2.00 -7.22
C SER A 13 26.91 -1.96 -8.10
N ALA A 14 26.79 -2.53 -9.31
CA ALA A 14 27.76 -2.27 -10.35
C ALA A 14 27.79 -0.74 -10.60
N PRO A 15 28.96 -0.12 -10.81
CA PRO A 15 29.06 1.31 -11.06
C PRO A 15 28.42 1.62 -12.41
N ALA A 16 27.12 1.91 -12.39
CA ALA A 16 26.38 2.34 -13.55
C ALA A 16 26.59 3.85 -13.75
N PRO A 17 26.55 4.34 -14.99
CA PRO A 17 26.88 5.73 -15.32
C PRO A 17 26.00 6.69 -14.50
N GLN A 18 26.49 7.88 -14.14
CA GLN A 18 25.83 8.89 -13.27
C GLN A 18 24.33 9.23 -13.55
N GLY A 19 23.69 8.72 -14.61
CA GLY A 19 22.24 8.77 -14.82
C GLY A 19 21.45 7.59 -14.22
N ALA A 20 22.13 6.51 -13.83
CA ALA A 20 21.54 5.33 -13.20
C ALA A 20 21.09 5.61 -11.76
N ASP A 21 21.71 6.56 -11.06
CA ASP A 21 21.38 6.93 -9.68
C ASP A 21 19.95 7.50 -9.57
N PHE A 22 19.52 8.29 -10.55
CA PHE A 22 18.16 8.87 -10.57
C PHE A 22 17.10 7.81 -10.84
N VAL A 23 17.37 6.87 -11.75
CA VAL A 23 16.47 5.74 -12.04
C VAL A 23 16.41 4.76 -10.87
N SER A 24 17.54 4.51 -10.22
CA SER A 24 17.67 3.65 -9.04
C SER A 24 16.89 4.20 -7.84
N LEU A 25 16.89 5.52 -7.63
CA LEU A 25 16.11 6.18 -6.57
C LEU A 25 14.62 6.32 -6.93
N LEU A 26 14.29 6.43 -8.22
CA LEU A 26 12.91 6.52 -8.69
C LEU A 26 12.14 5.20 -8.52
N PHE A 27 12.77 4.05 -8.73
CA PHE A 27 12.13 2.73 -8.60
C PHE A 27 11.49 2.47 -7.21
N PRO A 28 12.21 2.62 -6.08
CA PRO A 28 11.62 2.39 -4.74
C PRO A 28 10.56 3.44 -4.39
N ILE A 29 10.71 4.70 -4.81
CA ILE A 29 9.70 5.73 -4.61
C ILE A 29 8.43 5.39 -5.39
N LEU A 30 8.56 5.00 -6.65
CA LEU A 30 7.43 4.61 -7.49
C LEU A 30 6.72 3.38 -6.92
N LEU A 31 7.47 2.40 -6.42
CA LEU A 31 6.92 1.23 -5.74
C LEU A 31 6.13 1.65 -4.48
N LEU A 32 6.69 2.50 -3.62
CA LEU A 32 5.99 3.03 -2.44
C LEU A 32 4.71 3.77 -2.82
N VAL A 33 4.75 4.61 -3.86
CA VAL A 33 3.58 5.34 -4.35
C VAL A 33 2.51 4.39 -4.87
N VAL A 34 2.89 3.36 -5.64
CA VAL A 34 1.95 2.36 -6.16
C VAL A 34 1.30 1.59 -5.00
N PHE A 35 2.09 1.05 -4.06
CA PHE A 35 1.54 0.33 -2.90
C PHE A 35 0.66 1.23 -2.04
N TYR A 36 1.09 2.46 -1.76
CA TYR A 36 0.31 3.45 -1.03
C TYR A 36 -1.04 3.71 -1.71
N PHE A 37 -1.04 3.95 -3.02
CA PHE A 37 -2.25 4.25 -3.76
C PHE A 37 -3.19 3.02 -3.83
N LEU A 38 -2.63 1.84 -4.04
CA LEU A 38 -3.40 0.58 -4.12
C LEU A 38 -4.03 0.22 -2.78
N LEU A 39 -3.42 0.54 -1.63
CA LEU A 39 -3.98 0.25 -0.31
C LEU A 39 -4.91 1.37 0.18
N ILE A 40 -4.54 2.64 0.01
CA ILE A 40 -5.27 3.76 0.63
C ILE A 40 -6.55 4.12 -0.12
N ARG A 41 -6.53 4.05 -1.46
CA ARG A 41 -7.71 4.35 -2.28
C ARG A 41 -8.88 3.39 -2.03
N PRO A 42 -8.70 2.04 -2.00
CA PRO A 42 -9.82 1.14 -1.73
C PRO A 42 -10.31 1.25 -0.28
N GLN A 43 -9.43 1.53 0.69
CA GLN A 43 -9.85 1.77 2.07
C GLN A 43 -10.73 3.00 2.19
N GLN A 44 -10.31 4.13 1.60
CA GLN A 44 -11.12 5.35 1.57
C GLN A 44 -12.47 5.15 0.87
N LYS A 45 -12.50 4.32 -0.19
CA LYS A 45 -13.74 3.98 -0.91
C LYS A 45 -14.72 3.22 -0.01
N ARG A 46 -14.26 2.16 0.69
CA ARG A 46 -15.11 1.37 1.61
C ARG A 46 -15.65 2.21 2.77
N ALA A 47 -14.82 3.09 3.33
CA ALA A 47 -15.23 3.97 4.42
C ALA A 47 -16.31 4.98 3.95
N LYS A 48 -16.14 5.56 2.75
CA LYS A 48 -17.16 6.43 2.15
C LYS A 48 -18.45 5.70 1.86
N GLU A 49 -18.38 4.49 1.30
CA GLU A 49 -19.56 3.66 1.02
C GLU A 49 -20.31 3.33 2.31
N HIS A 50 -19.61 2.90 3.36
CA HIS A 50 -20.24 2.61 4.66
C HIS A 50 -20.89 3.84 5.27
N LYS A 51 -20.21 5.00 5.24
CA LYS A 51 -20.80 6.27 5.70
C LYS A 51 -22.03 6.65 4.88
N ALA A 52 -21.98 6.50 3.56
CA ALA A 52 -23.11 6.80 2.67
C ALA A 52 -24.30 5.87 2.88
N LEU A 53 -24.07 4.60 3.21
CA LEU A 53 -25.12 3.65 3.58
C LEU A 53 -25.81 4.07 4.88
N VAL A 54 -25.03 4.44 5.91
CA VAL A 54 -25.58 4.91 7.19
C VAL A 54 -26.34 6.22 7.03
N ASP A 55 -25.80 7.18 6.29
CA ASP A 55 -26.45 8.47 6.04
C ASP A 55 -27.76 8.34 5.24
N GLN A 56 -27.94 7.25 4.48
CA GLN A 56 -29.18 6.97 3.73
C GLN A 56 -30.28 6.29 4.56
N LEU A 57 -29.94 5.71 5.71
CA LEU A 57 -30.92 5.04 6.59
C LEU A 57 -31.83 6.09 7.23
N LYS A 58 -33.14 5.93 7.07
CA LYS A 58 -34.16 6.79 7.66
C LYS A 58 -34.85 6.12 8.85
N VAL A 59 -35.48 6.93 9.71
CA VAL A 59 -36.31 6.42 10.81
C VAL A 59 -37.46 5.61 10.22
N GLY A 60 -37.43 4.29 10.41
CA GLY A 60 -38.37 3.34 9.83
C GLY A 60 -37.73 2.24 8.96
N ASP A 61 -36.46 2.39 8.56
CA ASP A 61 -35.75 1.35 7.82
C ASP A 61 -35.36 0.18 8.74
N SER A 62 -35.66 -1.05 8.32
CA SER A 62 -35.24 -2.25 9.01
C SER A 62 -33.77 -2.55 8.70
N VAL A 63 -32.92 -2.44 9.73
CA VAL A 63 -31.48 -2.71 9.62
C VAL A 63 -31.21 -4.13 10.13
N MET A 64 -30.84 -5.04 9.22
CA MET A 64 -30.39 -6.37 9.59
C MET A 64 -28.89 -6.32 9.83
N THR A 65 -28.46 -6.33 11.09
CA THR A 65 -27.04 -6.43 11.45
C THR A 65 -26.64 -7.91 11.50
N THR A 66 -25.38 -8.22 11.22
CA THR A 66 -24.89 -9.61 11.20
C THR A 66 -24.72 -10.21 12.60
N GLY A 67 -25.32 -9.61 13.64
CA GLY A 67 -25.21 -10.03 15.02
C GLY A 67 -26.60 -10.14 15.65
N GLY A 68 -27.32 -11.23 15.38
CA GLY A 68 -28.59 -11.56 16.02
C GLY A 68 -29.78 -10.79 15.47
#